data_AF-A0A0M4DED9-F1
#
_entry.id   AF-A0A0M4DED9-F1
#
_cell.length_a   1.000
_cell.length_b   1.000
_cell.length_c   1.000
_cell.angle_alpha   90.00
_cell.angle_beta   90.00
_cell.angle_gamma   90.00
#
_symmetry.space_group_name_H-M   'P 1'
#
loop_
_entity.id
_entity.type
_entity.pdbx_description
1 polymer ?
#
loop_
_entity_poly.entity_id
_entity_poly.type
_entity_poly.pdbx_seq_one_letter_code
_entity_poly.pdbx_strand_id
1 'polypeptide(L)' 'MPLIDVVVVLVVVGLVLWLINRFIPMAGSIKTILNVVVVIVVIVWLLKIFGIISHFPNITVGM' A
#
# COMPACT_ATOMS: atom_id res chain seq x y z
N MET A 1 12.11 -1.06 -7.92
CA MET A 1 12.61 -1.16 -6.53
C MET A 1 12.78 -2.64 -6.21
N PRO A 2 13.89 -3.06 -5.60
CA PRO A 2 14.14 -4.47 -5.29
C PRO A 2 12.92 -5.07 -4.57
N LEU A 3 12.63 -6.35 -4.83
CA LEU A 3 11.45 -7.06 -4.30
C LEU A 3 11.28 -6.88 -2.77
N ILE A 4 12.39 -6.65 -2.07
CA ILE A 4 12.45 -6.36 -0.63
C ILE A 4 11.68 -5.09 -0.23
N ASP A 5 11.71 -4.01 -1.03
CA ASP A 5 11.01 -2.75 -0.72
C ASP A 5 9.49 -2.96 -0.72
N VAL A 6 8.99 -3.77 -1.65
CA VAL A 6 7.56 -4.09 -1.76
C VAL A 6 7.08 -4.84 -0.53
N VAL A 7 7.86 -5.84 -0.09
CA VAL A 7 7.56 -6.63 1.11
C VAL A 7 7.59 -5.74 2.36
N VAL A 8 8.61 -4.89 2.50
CA VAL A 8 8.75 -3.96 3.63
C VAL A 8 7.54 -3.04 3.71
N VAL A 9 7.12 -2.43 2.60
CA VAL A 9 5.98 -1.50 2.66
C VAL A 9 4.66 -2.24 2.88
N LEU A 10 4.48 -3.47 2.38
CA LEU A 10 3.30 -4.28 2.69
C LEU A 10 3.18 -4.53 4.20
N VAL A 11 4.30 -4.84 4.86
CA VAL A 11 4.38 -5.03 6.31
C VAL A 11 4.10 -3.72 7.05
N VAL A 12 4.67 -2.60 6.61
CA VAL A 12 4.43 -1.28 7.22
C VAL A 12 2.95 -0.88 7.11
N VAL A 13 2.35 -1.03 5.93
CA VAL A 13 0.93 -0.71 5.71
C VAL A 13 0.02 -1.61 6.55
N GLY A 14 0.33 -2.91 6.61
CA GLY A 14 -0.40 -3.87 7.46
C GLY A 14 -0.32 -3.52 8.95
N LEU A 15 0.87 -3.14 9.44
CA LEU A 15 1.06 -2.70 10.82
C LEU A 15 0.32 -1.39 11.13
N VAL A 16 0.34 -0.42 10.22
CA VAL A 16 -0.39 0.85 10.39
C VAL A 16 -1.90 0.62 10.45
N LEU A 17 -2.45 -0.22 9.56
CA LEU A 17 -3.85 -0.66 9.59
C LEU A 17 -4.23 -1.30 10.92
N TRP A 18 -3.39 -2.24 11.37
CA TRP A 18 -3.61 -2.97 12.60
C TRP A 18 -3.58 -2.02 13.81
N LEU A 19 -2.64 -1.07 13.84
CA LEU A 19 -2.54 -0.06 14.88
C LEU A 19 -3.80 0.81 14.93
N ILE A 20 -4.25 1.32 13.78
CA ILE A 20 -5.43 2.20 13.71
C ILE A 20 -6.68 1.45 14.19
N ASN A 21 -6.87 0.19 13.80
CA ASN A 21 -8.01 -0.63 14.20
C ASN A 21 -7.93 -1.11 15.67
N ARG A 22 -6.73 -1.25 16.24
CA ARG A 22 -6.52 -1.74 17.62
C ARG A 22 -6.58 -0.62 18.65
N PHE A 23 -6.06 0.56 18.35
CA PHE A 23 -5.89 1.63 19.33
C PHE A 23 -7.05 2.63 19.37
N ILE A 24 -7.87 2.70 18.31
CA ILE A 24 -9.01 3.62 18.28
C ILE A 24 -10.31 2.80 18.37
N PRO A 25 -10.97 2.73 19.55
CA PRO A 25 -12.30 2.13 19.66
C PRO A 25 -13.30 3.02 18.92
N MET A 26 -13.50 2.75 17.62
CA MET A 26 -14.46 3.47 16.78
C MET A 26 -15.85 2.84 16.91
N ALA A 27 -16.88 3.68 17.00
CA ALA A 27 -18.26 3.25 16.82
C ALA A 27 -18.41 2.49 15.50
N GLY A 28 -19.24 1.44 15.48
CA GLY A 28 -19.30 0.45 14.39
C GLY A 28 -19.39 1.05 12.98
N SER A 29 -20.10 2.17 12.80
CA SER A 29 -20.23 2.86 11.52
C SER A 29 -18.91 3.50 11.03
N ILE A 30 -18.11 4.08 11.92
CA ILE A 30 -16.83 4.72 11.57
C ILE A 30 -15.76 3.67 11.27
N LYS A 31 -15.80 2.53 11.99
CA LYS A 31 -14.89 1.39 11.74
C LYS A 31 -15.01 0.86 10.31
N THR A 32 -16.23 0.74 9.79
CA THR A 32 -16.47 0.28 8.42
C THR A 32 -15.90 1.22 7.39
N ILE A 33 -16.14 2.54 7.54
CA ILE A 33 -15.64 3.56 6.60
C ILE A 33 -14.11 3.55 6.57
N LEU A 34 -13.46 3.53 7.74
CA LEU A 34 -12.01 3.55 7.82
C LEU A 34 -11.38 2.29 7.22
N ASN A 35 -11.90 1.10 7.51
CA ASN A 35 -11.39 -0.13 6.92
C ASN A 35 -11.52 -0.13 5.39
N VAL A 36 -12.66 0.33 4.87
CA VAL A 36 -12.89 0.47 3.41
C VAL A 36 -11.88 1.44 2.80
N VAL A 37 -11.69 2.62 3.40
CA VAL A 37 -10.73 3.62 2.90
C VAL A 37 -9.31 3.05 2.87
N VAL A 38 -8.87 2.39 3.94
CA VAL A 38 -7.50 1.90 3.97
C VAL A 38 -7.30 0.71 3.03
N VAL A 39 -8.29 -0.18 2.89
CA VAL A 39 -8.25 -1.25 1.87
C VAL A 39 -8.12 -0.65 0.46
N ILE A 40 -8.87 0.42 0.14
CA ILE A 40 -8.75 1.12 -1.16
C ILE A 40 -7.33 1.69 -1.34
N VAL A 41 -6.77 2.34 -0.31
CA VAL A 41 -5.39 2.87 -0.36
C VAL A 41 -4.38 1.75 -0.61
N VAL A 42 -4.51 0.60 0.04
CA VAL A 42 -3.64 -0.57 -0.15
C VAL A 42 -3.75 -1.11 -1.58
N ILE A 43 -4.97 -1.23 -2.13
CA ILE A 43 -5.21 -1.71 -3.50
C ILE A 43 -4.59 -0.75 -4.53
N VAL A 44 -4.84 0.56 -4.40
CA VAL A 44 -4.27 1.58 -5.30
C VAL A 44 -2.75 1.57 -5.24
N TRP A 45 -2.18 1.42 -4.03
CA TRP A 45 -0.74 1.33 -3.82
C TRP A 45 -0.13 0.07 -4.45
N LEU A 46 -0.78 -1.10 -4.29
CA LEU A 46 -0.41 -2.34 -4.96
C LEU A 46 -0.44 -2.19 -6.48
N LEU A 47 -1.52 -1.63 -7.06
CA LEU A 47 -1.61 -1.40 -8.51
C LEU A 47 -0.48 -0.50 -9.04
N LYS A 48 -0.06 0.50 -8.24
CA LYS A 48 1.05 1.40 -8.58
C LYS A 48 2.41 0.67 -8.61
N ILE A 49 2.56 -0.37 -7.80
CA ILE A 49 3.81 -1.13 -7.60
C ILE A 49 3.91 -2.35 -8.48
N PHE A 50 2.79 -3.03 -8.73
CA PHE A 50 2.69 -4.08 -9.74
C PHE A 50 2.96 -3.57 -11.16
N GLY A 51 3.10 -2.24 -11.32
CA GLY A 51 3.90 -1.72 -12.41
C GLY A 51 3.16 -1.62 -13.73
N ILE A 52 1.90 -1.16 -13.72
CA ILE A 52 1.30 -0.55 -14.94
C ILE A 52 2.15 0.67 -15.40
N ILE A 53 2.95 1.27 -14.51
CA ILE A 53 3.80 2.45 -14.80
C ILE A 53 5.31 2.13 -14.79
N SER A 54 5.72 0.93 -14.39
CA SER A 54 7.13 0.62 -14.09
C SER A 54 7.88 -0.18 -15.15
N HIS A 55 7.25 -0.47 -16.28
CA HIS A 55 7.87 -1.20 -17.39
C HIS A 55 8.51 -0.29 -18.45
N PHE A 56 8.96 0.90 -18.08
CA PHE A 56 9.96 1.59 -18.89
C PHE A 56 11.34 1.11 -18.41
N PRO A 57 11.94 0.09 -19.05
CA PRO A 57 13.35 -0.19 -18.84
C PRO A 57 14.10 1.11 -19.13
N ASN A 58 14.97 1.46 -18.20
CA ASN A 58 15.90 2.56 -18.32
C ASN A 58 16.77 2.29 -19.57
N ILE A 59 16.33 2.78 -20.73
CA ILE A 59 17.09 2.79 -21.97
C ILE A 59 18.26 3.74 -21.74
N THR A 60 19.37 3.17 -21.28
CA THR A 60 20.68 3.77 -21.42
C THR A 60 20.91 3.85 -22.92
N VAL A 61 20.61 4.99 -23.52
CA VAL A 61 21.19 5.40 -24.81
C VAL A 61 22.66 5.64 -24.52
N GLY A 62 23.40 4.54 -24.45
CA GLY A 62 24.84 4.52 -24.47
C GLY A 62 25.26 4.67 -25.92
N MET A 63 25.82 5.84 -26.20
CA MET A 63 26.63 6.26 -27.37
C MET A 63 26.01 6.10 -28.76
#